data_AF-A0A542AJX7-F1
#
_entry.id   AF-A0A542AJX7-F1
#
_cell.length_a   1.000
_cell.length_b   1.000
_cell.length_c   1.000
_cell.angle_alpha   90.00
_cell.angle_beta   90.00
_cell.angle_gamma   90.00
#
_symmetry.space_group_name_H-M   'P 1'
#
loop_
_entity.id
_entity.type
_entity.pdbx_description
1 polymer ?
#
loop_
_entity_poly.entity_id
_entity_poly.type
_entity_poly.pdbx_seq_one_letter_code
_entity_poly.pdbx_strand_id
1 'polypeptide(L)' 'MKKYVSPQKLSKKAKRALDLSRRTTWGPLNPVTRKPDHPKAYKRKKVQKGVDYELPFEPFVLF' A
#
# COMPACT_ATOMS: atom_id res chain seq x y z
N MET A 1 14.43 -12.07 -36.18
CA MET A 1 14.30 -10.97 -35.19
C MET A 1 12.93 -10.33 -35.35
N LYS A 2 12.20 -10.04 -34.26
CA LYS A 2 10.93 -9.31 -34.38
C LYS A 2 11.24 -7.87 -34.79
N LYS A 3 10.55 -7.37 -35.83
CA LYS A 3 10.68 -5.98 -36.27
C LYS A 3 10.24 -5.05 -35.15
N TYR A 4 11.06 -4.06 -34.82
CA TYR A 4 10.70 -3.03 -33.84
C TYR A 4 9.59 -2.15 -34.43
N VAL A 5 8.52 -1.96 -33.65
CA VAL A 5 7.41 -1.09 -34.01
C VAL A 5 7.36 0.03 -32.98
N SER A 6 7.36 1.29 -33.46
CA SER A 6 7.32 2.42 -32.54
C SER A 6 5.98 2.49 -31.81
N PRO A 7 5.95 2.93 -30.54
CA PRO A 7 4.73 3.02 -29.76
C PRO A 7 3.65 3.88 -30.42
N GLN A 8 4.02 4.94 -31.15
CA GLN A 8 3.03 5.83 -31.78
C GLN A 8 2.17 5.10 -32.81
N LYS A 9 2.75 4.12 -33.51
CA LYS A 9 2.11 3.34 -34.59
C LYS A 9 1.27 2.17 -34.07
N LEU A 10 1.28 1.93 -32.76
CA LEU A 10 0.45 0.88 -32.15
C LEU A 10 -1.01 1.35 -31.99
N SER A 11 -1.94 0.43 -32.21
CA SER A 11 -3.35 0.65 -31.89
C SER A 11 -3.53 0.90 -30.39
N LYS A 12 -4.64 1.52 -30.00
CA LYS A 12 -4.97 1.80 -28.59
C LYS A 12 -4.96 0.52 -27.74
N LYS A 13 -5.42 -0.60 -28.28
CA LYS A 13 -5.43 -1.92 -27.62
C LYS A 13 -4.02 -2.46 -27.40
N ALA A 14 -3.16 -2.37 -28.42
CA ALA A 14 -1.78 -2.85 -28.33
C ALA A 14 -0.94 -2.03 -27.33
N LYS A 15 -1.11 -0.70 -27.32
CA LYS A 15 -0.48 0.18 -26.30
C LYS A 15 -0.85 -0.25 -24.89
N ARG A 16 -2.13 -0.47 -24.62
CA ARG A 16 -2.63 -0.90 -23.30
C ARG A 16 -2.04 -2.24 -22.85
N ALA A 17 -1.94 -3.22 -23.75
CA ALA A 17 -1.34 -4.53 -23.44
C ALA A 17 0.15 -4.40 -23.11
N LEU A 18 0.88 -3.58 -23.87
CA LEU A 18 2.28 -3.28 -23.61
C LEU A 18 2.45 -2.60 -22.24
N ASP A 19 1.65 -1.59 -21.96
CA ASP A 19 1.71 -0.87 -20.68
C ASP A 19 1.35 -1.79 -19.50
N LEU A 20 0.37 -2.69 -19.65
CA LEU A 20 0.06 -3.73 -18.66
C LEU A 20 1.26 -4.65 -18.40
N SER A 21 1.93 -5.11 -19.45
CA SER A 21 3.15 -5.95 -19.31
C SER A 21 4.33 -5.21 -18.69
N ARG A 22 4.38 -3.87 -18.80
CA ARG A 22 5.40 -3.03 -18.14
C ARG A 22 5.03 -2.69 -16.70
N ARG A 23 3.74 -2.52 -16.41
CA ARG A 23 3.21 -2.14 -15.08
C ARG A 23 3.38 -3.20 -14.01
N THR A 24 3.63 -4.45 -14.39
CA THR A 24 3.93 -5.55 -13.46
C THR A 24 5.23 -5.36 -12.68
N THR A 25 6.17 -4.55 -13.17
CA THR A 25 7.52 -4.49 -12.59
C THR A 25 7.89 -3.06 -12.23
N TRP A 26 7.36 -2.56 -11.11
CA TRP A 26 7.94 -1.41 -10.39
C TRP A 26 9.12 -1.85 -9.49
N GLY A 27 9.79 -2.96 -9.84
CA GLY A 27 10.76 -3.61 -8.97
C GLY A 27 10.11 -4.08 -7.65
N PRO A 28 10.75 -3.90 -6.48
CA PRO A 28 10.19 -4.26 -5.18
C PRO A 28 9.10 -3.29 -4.66
N LEU A 29 8.86 -2.16 -5.34
CA LEU A 29 7.99 -1.09 -4.84
C LEU A 29 6.77 -0.92 -5.73
N ASN A 30 5.68 -1.63 -5.45
CA ASN A 30 4.40 -1.37 -6.09
C ASN A 30 3.68 -0.22 -5.35
N PRO A 31 3.51 0.98 -5.95
CA PRO A 31 2.86 2.11 -5.30
C PRO A 31 1.37 1.87 -5.03
N VAL A 32 0.75 0.89 -5.72
CA VAL A 32 -0.66 0.51 -5.52
C VAL A 32 -0.86 -0.30 -4.23
N THR A 33 0.16 -1.01 -3.75
CA THR A 33 0.05 -1.89 -2.57
C THR A 33 0.52 -1.24 -1.26
N ARG A 34 1.22 -0.11 -1.28
CA ARG A 34 1.51 0.69 -0.07
C ARG A 34 0.34 1.66 0.20
N LYS A 35 -0.81 1.12 0.59
CA LYS A 35 -1.91 1.94 1.12
C LYS A 35 -1.74 2.05 2.64
N PRO A 36 -1.67 3.26 3.23
CA PRO A 36 -1.73 3.39 4.68
C PRO A 36 -3.08 2.85 5.18
N ASP A 37 -3.08 2.27 6.37
CA ASP A 37 -4.32 1.80 6.99
C ASP A 37 -5.33 2.95 7.10
N HIS A 38 -6.59 2.67 6.78
CA HIS A 38 -7.64 3.68 6.90
C HIS A 38 -7.81 4.07 8.38
N PRO A 39 -7.76 5.37 8.73
CA PRO A 39 -7.71 5.81 10.13
C PRO A 39 -8.97 5.45 10.93
N LYS A 40 -10.11 5.26 10.26
CA LYS A 40 -11.38 4.83 10.88
C LYS A 40 -11.70 3.36 10.62
N ALA A 41 -10.76 2.56 10.13
CA ALA A 41 -11.00 1.14 9.97
C ALA A 41 -11.20 0.49 11.34
N TYR A 42 -12.34 -0.15 11.55
CA TYR A 42 -12.58 -0.95 12.74
C TYR A 42 -11.65 -2.16 12.75
N LYS A 43 -10.67 -2.17 13.66
CA LYS A 43 -9.76 -3.31 13.88
C LYS A 43 -10.26 -4.10 15.09
N ARG A 44 -10.87 -5.27 14.86
CA ARG A 44 -11.38 -6.18 15.91
C ARG A 44 -10.27 -6.89 16.71
N LYS A 45 -9.11 -6.26 16.90
CA LYS A 45 -8.14 -6.78 17.87
C LYS A 45 -8.85 -6.65 19.22
N LYS A 46 -9.17 -7.80 19.84
CA LYS A 46 -9.61 -7.81 21.23
C LYS A 46 -8.46 -7.18 22.02
N VAL A 47 -8.70 -6.03 22.65
CA VAL A 47 -7.79 -5.47 23.66
C VAL A 47 -7.56 -6.59 24.66
N GLN A 48 -6.34 -7.12 24.71
CA GLN A 48 -5.95 -8.01 25.80
C GLN A 48 -5.76 -7.11 27.01
N LYS A 49 -6.62 -7.25 28.02
CA LYS A 49 -6.42 -6.62 29.33
C LYS A 49 -4.99 -6.97 29.79
N GLY A 50 -4.10 -5.98 29.82
CA GLY A 50 -2.76 -6.12 30.39
C GLY A 50 -1.60 -5.54 29.58
N VAL A 51 -1.74 -5.29 28.27
CA VAL A 51 -0.62 -4.83 27.42
C VAL A 51 -0.74 -3.39 26.91
N ASP A 52 -1.96 -2.87 26.73
CA ASP A 52 -2.17 -1.54 26.12
C ASP A 52 -2.22 -0.38 27.15
N TYR A 53 -2.03 -0.68 28.44
CA TYR A 53 -2.12 0.29 29.57
C TYR A 53 -0.76 0.59 30.22
N GLU A 54 0.35 0.48 29.50
CA GLU A 54 1.63 1.04 29.93
C GLU A 54 1.72 2.54 29.56
N LEU A 55 0.74 3.32 30.00
CA LEU A 55 0.95 4.74 30.24
C LEU A 55 1.12 4.86 31.75
N PRO A 56 2.25 5.38 32.27
CA PRO A 56 2.42 5.54 33.69
C PRO A 56 1.32 6.47 34.18
N PHE A 57 0.38 5.90 34.93
CA PHE A 57 -0.53 6.67 35.75
C PHE A 57 0.34 7.34 36.80
N GLU A 58 0.84 8.54 36.51
CA GLU A 58 1.41 9.44 37.51
C GLU A 58 0.25 9.76 38.47
N PRO A 59 0.24 9.21 39.71
CA PRO A 59 -0.80 9.56 40.65
C PRO A 59 -0.59 11.04 40.98
N PHE A 60 -1.61 11.86 40.77
CA PHE A 60 -1.59 13.24 41.23
C PHE A 60 -1.48 13.21 42.76
N VAL A 61 -0.27 13.44 43.27
CA VAL A 61 -0.01 13.48 44.70
C VAL A 61 -0.68 14.75 45.24
N LEU A 62 -1.80 14.57 45.95
CA LEU A 62 -2.38 15.59 46.82
C LEU A 62 -1.51 15.67 48.08
N PHE A 63 -0.61 16.64 48.12
CA PHE A 63 -0.05 17.21 49.34
C PHE A 63 -0.25 18.72 49.30
#